data_AF-A0A257LE80-F1
#
_entry.id   AF-A0A257LE80-F1
#
_cell.length_a   1.000
_cell.length_b   1.000
_cell.length_c   1.000
_cell.angle_alpha   90.00
_cell.angle_beta   90.00
_cell.angle_gamma   90.00
#
_symmetry.space_group_name_H-M   'P 1'
#
loop_
_entity.id
_entity.type
_entity.pdbx_description
1 polymer ?
#
loop_
_entity_poly.entity_id
_entity_poly.type
_entity_poly.pdbx_seq_one_letter_code
_entity_poly.pdbx_strand_id
1 'polypeptide(L)' 'RFDQVWAAAGHPNGVFCLAPAELLALTGAPAADVAERVEGAALAEDAP' A
#
# COMPACT_ATOMS: atom_id res chain seq x y z
N ARG A 1 2.73 5.71 9.08
CA ARG A 1 2.52 4.30 8.67
C ARG A 1 1.01 4.06 8.71
N PHE A 2 0.49 3.14 7.89
CA PHE A 2 -0.95 2.95 7.72
C PHE A 2 -1.43 1.70 8.46
N ASP A 3 -2.62 1.78 9.04
CA ASP A 3 -3.28 0.63 9.69
C ASP A 3 -3.89 -0.33 8.65
N GLN A 4 -4.29 0.19 7.49
CA GLN A 4 -4.86 -0.56 6.38
C GLN A 4 -4.22 -0.18 5.04
N VAL A 5 -4.20 -1.14 4.12
CA VAL A 5 -3.78 -0.98 2.72
C VAL A 5 -4.76 -1.68 1.80
N TRP A 6 -4.75 -1.30 0.52
CA TRP A 6 -5.57 -1.92 -0.54
C TRP A 6 -4.66 -2.56 -1.58
N ALA A 7 -4.75 -3.89 -1.71
CA ALA A 7 -4.01 -4.65 -2.71
C ALA A 7 -4.95 -5.06 -3.85
N ALA A 8 -4.43 -5.10 -5.08
CA ALA A 8 -5.19 -5.54 -6.25
C ALA A 8 -5.60 -7.01 -6.13
N ALA A 9 -6.85 -7.31 -6.46
CA ALA A 9 -7.43 -8.66 -6.35
C ALA A 9 -7.23 -9.54 -7.61
N GLY A 10 -6.44 -9.07 -8.59
CA GLY A 10 -6.15 -9.82 -9.82
C GLY A 10 -7.15 -9.61 -10.97
N HIS A 11 -8.08 -8.67 -10.85
CA HIS A 11 -8.98 -8.25 -11.92
C HIS A 11 -9.26 -6.74 -11.85
N PRO A 12 -9.71 -6.09 -12.96
CA PRO A 12 -10.00 -4.67 -12.96
C PRO A 12 -10.99 -4.29 -11.87
N ASN A 13 -10.75 -3.13 -11.24
CA ASN A 13 -11.58 -2.53 -10.19
C ASN A 13 -11.76 -3.40 -8.93
N GLY A 14 -11.01 -4.49 -8.79
CA GLY A 14 -11.02 -5.36 -7.61
C GLY A 14 -9.85 -5.06 -6.69
N VAL A 15 -10.14 -4.74 -5.43
CA VAL A 15 -9.15 -4.60 -4.36
C VAL A 15 -9.66 -5.26 -3.08
N PHE A 16 -8.74 -5.69 -2.23
CA PHE A 16 -9.06 -6.13 -0.86
C PHE A 16 -8.31 -5.27 0.16
N CYS A 17 -9.01 -4.95 1.24
CA CYS A 17 -8.52 -4.14 2.35
C CYS A 17 -8.03 -5.05 3.48
N LEU A 18 -6.84 -4.80 4.00
CA LEU A 18 -6.22 -5.58 5.07
C LEU A 18 -5.13 -4.80 5.79
N ALA A 19 -4.69 -5.30 6.94
CA ALA A 19 -3.51 -4.76 7.60
C ALA A 19 -2.23 -5.14 6.82
N PRO A 20 -1.19 -4.28 6.79
CA PRO A 20 0.07 -4.60 6.10
C PRO A 20 0.71 -5.92 6.55
N ALA A 21 0.58 -6.27 7.83
CA ALA A 21 1.11 -7.52 8.38
C ALA A 21 0.40 -8.76 7.82
N GLU A 22 -0.90 -8.67 7.54
CA GLU A 22 -1.67 -9.76 6.94
C GLU A 22 -1.23 -10.00 5.49
N LEU A 23 -0.93 -8.94 4.73
CA LEU A 23 -0.41 -9.06 3.37
C LEU A 23 0.94 -9.78 3.33
N LEU A 24 1.82 -9.49 4.29
CA LEU A 24 3.10 -10.21 4.45
C LEU A 24 2.87 -11.68 4.78
N ALA A 25 1.97 -11.99 5.71
CA ALA A 25 1.64 -13.37 6.09
C ALA A 25 1.05 -14.18 4.92
N LEU A 26 0.18 -13.57 4.11
CA LEU A 26 -0.43 -14.20 2.94
C LEU A 26 0.57 -14.54 1.84
N THR A 27 1.59 -13.71 1.66
CA THR A 27 2.57 -13.85 0.57
C THR A 27 3.81 -14.65 0.98
N GLY A 28 4.12 -14.69 2.27
CA GLY A 28 5.39 -15.22 2.79
C GLY A 28 6.62 -14.41 2.34
N ALA A 29 6.42 -13.22 1.79
CA ALA A 29 7.49 -12.38 1.26
C ALA A 29 8.11 -11.50 2.37
N PRO A 30 9.42 -11.20 2.29
CA PRO A 30 10.05 -10.27 3.23
C PRO A 30 9.63 -8.83 2.95
N ALA A 31 9.54 -8.02 4.00
CA ALA A 31 9.43 -6.57 3.85
C ALA A 31 10.79 -5.97 3.45
N ALA A 32 10.79 -5.07 2.47
CA ALA A 32 11.96 -4.32 2.04
C ALA A 32 11.56 -2.86 1.77
N ASP A 33 12.47 -1.93 2.04
CA ASP A 33 12.29 -0.52 1.66
C ASP A 33 12.67 -0.35 0.19
N VAL A 34 11.67 -0.22 -0.68
CA VAL A 34 11.83 -0.15 -2.13
C VAL A 34 11.28 1.14 -2.73
N ALA A 35 10.73 2.02 -1.89
CA ALA A 35 10.12 3.25 -2.36
C ALA A 35 11.20 4.25 -2.79
N GLU A 36 11.15 4.72 -4.03
CA GLU A 36 11.99 5.82 -4.47
C GLU A 36 11.57 7.10 -3.74
N ARG A 37 12.53 7.79 -3.13
CA ARG A 37 12.30 9.11 -2.55
C ARG A 37 12.27 10.14 -3.68
N VAL A 38 11.08 10.47 -4.14
CA VAL A 38 10.90 11.59 -5.06
C VAL A 38 10.97 12.89 -4.27
N GLU A 39 11.95 13.74 -4.55
CA GLU A 39 12.06 15.07 -3.97
C GLU A 39 10.94 15.97 -4.52
N GLY A 40 10.09 16.52 -3.64
CA GLY A 40 9.07 17.50 -4.02
C GLY A 40 7.62 17.01 -4.10
N ALA A 41 7.26 15.86 -3.52
CA ALA A 41 5.85 15.56 -3.24
C ALA A 41 5.36 16.41 -2.05
N ALA A 42 5.19 17.71 -2.29
CA ALA A 42 4.30 18.53 -1.46
C ALA A 42 2.96 17.80 -1.44
N LEU A 43 2.56 17.40 -0.24
CA LEU A 43 1.35 16.66 0.03
C LEU A 43 0.21 17.32 -0.74
N ALA A 44 -0.54 16.54 -1.51
CA ALA A 44 -1.87 16.93 -1.93
C ALA A 44 -2.70 17.11 -0.65
N GLU A 45 -2.64 18.30 -0.08
CA GLU A 45 -3.51 18.74 0.99
C GLU A 45 -4.93 18.87 0.41
N ASP A 46 -5.85 18.25 1.13
CA ASP A 46 -7.28 18.59 1.21
C ASP A 46 -8.04 18.71 -0.13
N ALA A 47 -8.56 17.58 -0.61
CA ALA A 47 -9.72 17.58 -1.50
C ALA A 47 -10.91 16.99 -0.69
N PRO A 48 -12.08 17.65 -0.73
CA PRO A 48 -13.22 17.36 0.16
C PRO A 48 -13.77 15.93 0.04
#